data_AF-G1Q9D4-F1
#
_entry.id   AF-G1Q9D4-F1
#
_cell.length_a   1.000
_cell.length_b   1.000
_cell.length_c   1.000
_cell.angle_alpha   90.00
_cell.angle_beta   90.00
_cell.angle_gamma   90.00
#
_symmetry.space_group_name_H-M   'P 1'
#
loop_
_entity.id
_entity.type
_entity.pdbx_description
1 polymer ?
#
loop_
_entity_poly.entity_id
_entity_poly.type
_entity_poly.pdbx_seq_one_letter_code
_entity_poly.pdbx_strand_id
1 'polypeptide(L)'
;GIRMLDGDVTDVVEAKSLGVRPNYIDIYSASWGPDDDGKTVDGPGRLAKQAFEYGIKKGRQGLGSIFVWASGNGGREGDYCSCDGYTNSIYTISVSSTTENGYKPWYLEECPSTLATTYSSGAFYERKIVTTDLRQRCTDGHTGTSVSAPMVAGIIALALEANSQLTWRDVQHLLVKTSRPAHLKANDWKVNGAGHKVSHLYGFGLVDAEALVLEAKKWTAVPSQHTCVAFTDKRPRTLQSVLPCPASATAHGELWEQPTPAASRPSPRVRHTRHNILKIKIKTRVGKQSGSSPAPRVLTAVSPRRLLDHSNEGFSNWEFMTVHSWGEKAEGEWTLEIQDMPSQVRNPGRQGKLKEWSLVLYGTAEHPYHTFSSHQARARMLELSTPALEPPKAARPPAPAEGPEEEEDYTARSSQGPPSVSQTSLCHPECGDKGCDGPRADQCLSCVHFSLGNAKTGRKCVSECPLGYSGTDSELVRCGQCHPTCKTCVG
;
A
#
# COMPACT_ATOMS: atom_id res chain seq x y z
N GLY A 1 0.52 22.46 -15.07
CA GLY A 1 1.56 21.42 -14.98
C GLY A 1 2.85 21.91 -15.63
N ILE A 2 3.88 21.08 -15.64
CA ILE A 2 5.17 21.34 -16.31
C ILE A 2 5.14 20.60 -17.65
N ARG A 3 5.28 21.30 -18.79
CA ARG A 3 5.30 20.68 -20.13
C ARG A 3 6.73 20.23 -20.45
N MET A 4 6.99 18.92 -20.35
CA MET A 4 8.33 18.35 -20.56
C MET A 4 8.37 17.01 -21.32
N LEU A 5 7.22 16.37 -21.61
CA LEU A 5 7.10 15.14 -22.41
C LEU A 5 6.72 15.39 -23.90
N ASP A 6 6.70 16.65 -24.32
CA ASP A 6 6.18 17.09 -25.63
C ASP A 6 7.35 17.58 -26.50
N GLY A 7 8.22 16.62 -26.84
CA GLY A 7 9.55 16.81 -27.41
C GLY A 7 10.59 15.86 -26.78
N ASP A 8 11.85 15.99 -27.17
CA ASP A 8 12.93 15.10 -26.72
C ASP A 8 13.19 15.19 -25.21
N VAL A 9 12.86 14.13 -24.48
CA VAL A 9 13.12 14.01 -23.05
C VAL A 9 14.58 13.62 -22.83
N THR A 10 15.34 14.47 -22.13
CA THR A 10 16.76 14.27 -21.83
C THR A 10 17.02 14.51 -20.34
N ASP A 11 18.12 13.97 -19.80
CA ASP A 11 18.59 14.18 -18.40
C ASP A 11 18.57 15.67 -17.98
N VAL A 12 18.82 16.59 -18.91
CA VAL A 12 18.74 18.05 -18.67
C VAL A 12 17.29 18.54 -18.53
N VAL A 13 16.36 18.03 -19.34
CA VAL A 13 14.92 18.36 -19.30
C VAL A 13 14.27 17.77 -18.04
N GLU A 14 14.59 16.51 -17.72
CA GLU A 14 14.16 15.82 -16.50
C GLU A 14 14.64 16.57 -15.25
N ALA A 15 15.95 16.85 -15.16
CA ALA A 15 16.53 17.56 -14.02
C ALA A 15 15.96 18.96 -13.82
N LYS A 16 15.74 19.72 -14.90
CA LYS A 16 15.10 21.04 -14.83
C LYS A 16 13.64 20.94 -14.38
N SER A 17 12.93 19.88 -14.75
CA SER A 17 11.53 19.67 -14.41
C SER A 17 11.35 19.20 -12.95
N LEU A 18 12.23 18.31 -12.49
CA LEU A 18 12.32 17.90 -11.08
C LEU A 18 12.77 19.04 -10.16
N GLY A 19 13.68 19.89 -10.65
CA GLY A 19 14.27 21.01 -9.91
C GLY A 19 13.55 22.35 -10.04
N VAL A 20 12.36 22.43 -10.67
CA VAL A 20 11.70 23.73 -10.91
C VAL A 20 11.03 24.27 -9.64
N ARG A 21 11.46 25.45 -9.18
CA ARG A 21 10.90 26.21 -8.04
C ARG A 21 10.61 25.36 -6.77
N PRO A 22 11.58 24.60 -6.22
CA PRO A 22 11.32 23.62 -5.15
C PRO A 22 11.00 24.22 -3.78
N ASN A 23 11.06 25.55 -3.62
CA ASN A 23 10.57 26.28 -2.44
C ASN A 23 9.19 26.95 -2.65
N TYR A 24 8.52 26.64 -3.77
CA TYR A 24 7.16 27.07 -4.10
C TYR A 24 6.27 25.87 -4.50
N ILE A 25 6.85 24.80 -5.04
CA ILE A 25 6.16 23.54 -5.34
C ILE A 25 6.45 22.54 -4.22
N ASP A 26 5.42 22.17 -3.46
CA ASP A 26 5.52 21.13 -2.43
C ASP A 26 5.57 19.71 -3.03
N ILE A 27 4.67 19.43 -3.98
CA ILE A 27 4.43 18.09 -4.51
C ILE A 27 4.59 18.09 -6.04
N TYR A 28 5.34 17.12 -6.53
CA TYR A 28 5.53 16.81 -7.95
C TYR A 28 4.86 15.47 -8.23
N SER A 29 3.87 15.45 -9.12
CA SER A 29 3.25 14.20 -9.60
C SER A 29 3.78 13.87 -10.99
N ALA A 30 4.28 12.64 -11.18
CA ALA A 30 4.84 12.16 -12.43
C ALA A 30 4.38 10.73 -12.73
N SER A 31 4.38 10.41 -14.02
CA SER A 31 3.89 9.13 -14.57
C SER A 31 4.65 8.78 -15.85
N TRP A 32 5.98 8.99 -15.82
CA TRP A 32 6.90 8.80 -16.93
C TRP A 32 8.17 8.10 -16.42
N GLY A 33 8.84 7.36 -17.28
CA GLY A 33 10.01 6.55 -16.97
C GLY A 33 10.59 5.95 -18.25
N PRO A 34 11.24 4.76 -18.18
CA PRO A 34 11.58 3.96 -19.35
C PRO A 34 10.32 3.47 -20.09
N ASP A 35 10.50 2.78 -21.22
CA ASP A 35 9.39 2.09 -21.88
C ASP A 35 8.91 0.90 -21.02
N ASP A 36 7.60 0.87 -20.72
CA ASP A 36 6.84 -0.18 -20.02
C ASP A 36 6.75 -1.50 -20.84
N ASP A 37 7.85 -1.98 -21.43
CA ASP A 37 7.88 -2.89 -22.57
C ASP A 37 8.19 -4.37 -22.26
N GLY A 38 8.45 -4.70 -21.00
CA GLY A 38 8.86 -6.03 -20.52
C GLY A 38 10.33 -6.37 -20.74
N LYS A 39 11.17 -5.40 -21.14
CA LYS A 39 12.59 -5.63 -21.53
C LYS A 39 13.55 -4.58 -20.96
N THR A 40 13.13 -3.31 -20.93
CA THR A 40 13.98 -2.14 -20.63
C THR A 40 14.45 -2.13 -19.17
N VAL A 41 15.65 -1.64 -18.89
CA VAL A 41 16.15 -1.44 -17.52
C VAL A 41 16.91 -0.12 -17.49
N ASP A 42 16.25 0.96 -17.10
CA ASP A 42 16.83 2.31 -17.09
C ASP A 42 16.15 3.21 -16.05
N GLY A 43 16.64 4.43 -15.87
CA GLY A 43 16.04 5.41 -14.97
C GLY A 43 16.84 6.72 -14.93
N PRO A 44 16.71 7.55 -13.88
CA PRO A 44 17.17 8.93 -13.90
C PRO A 44 18.64 9.08 -14.27
N GLY A 45 18.94 9.95 -15.23
CA GLY A 45 20.30 10.31 -15.58
C GLY A 45 21.07 10.97 -14.43
N ARG A 46 22.28 11.46 -14.71
CA ARG A 46 23.13 12.04 -13.66
C ARG A 46 22.51 13.31 -13.09
N LEU A 47 21.96 14.16 -13.95
CA LEU A 47 21.36 15.43 -13.55
C LEU A 47 20.00 15.20 -12.88
N ALA A 48 19.17 14.27 -13.37
CA ALA A 48 17.91 13.89 -12.76
C ALA A 48 18.11 13.30 -11.35
N LYS A 49 19.10 12.40 -11.16
CA LYS A 49 19.51 11.92 -9.83
C LYS A 49 19.94 13.07 -8.90
N GLN A 50 20.70 14.04 -9.42
CA GLN A 50 21.09 15.24 -8.65
C GLN A 50 19.90 16.17 -8.34
N ALA A 51 18.92 16.28 -9.23
CA ALA A 51 17.71 17.08 -9.02
C ALA A 51 16.80 16.48 -7.94
N PHE A 52 16.63 15.15 -7.92
CA PHE A 52 15.97 14.46 -6.80
C PHE A 52 16.69 14.74 -5.48
N GLU A 53 18.02 14.54 -5.41
CA GLU A 53 18.78 14.83 -4.20
C GLU A 53 18.67 16.29 -3.75
N TYR A 54 18.65 17.25 -4.68
CA TYR A 54 18.49 18.67 -4.37
C TYR A 54 17.09 18.96 -3.84
N GLY A 55 16.03 18.50 -4.51
CA GLY A 55 14.64 18.65 -4.05
C GLY A 55 14.45 18.07 -2.65
N ILE A 56 14.98 16.88 -2.39
CA ILE A 56 14.92 16.19 -1.09
C ILE A 56 15.70 16.91 0.02
N LYS A 57 16.85 17.54 -0.30
CA LYS A 57 17.73 18.19 0.69
C LYS A 57 17.51 19.70 0.86
N LYS A 58 16.81 20.35 -0.06
CA LYS A 58 16.67 21.82 -0.14
C LYS A 58 15.29 22.33 -0.53
N GLY A 59 14.44 21.50 -1.14
CA GLY A 59 13.04 21.85 -1.41
C GLY A 59 12.22 21.98 -0.13
N ARG A 60 11.05 22.63 -0.25
CA ARG A 60 10.15 22.95 0.86
C ARG A 60 10.88 23.54 2.07
N GLN A 61 11.79 24.48 1.81
CA GLN A 61 12.61 25.18 2.80
C GLN A 61 13.54 24.25 3.64
N GLY A 62 13.76 23.01 3.19
CA GLY A 62 14.52 21.97 3.88
C GLY A 62 13.68 20.77 4.35
N LEU A 63 12.34 20.84 4.28
CA LEU A 63 11.45 19.70 4.54
C LEU A 63 11.52 18.62 3.43
N GLY A 64 12.05 19.00 2.26
CA GLY A 64 12.21 18.15 1.08
C GLY A 64 10.97 18.12 0.19
N SER A 65 11.16 18.35 -1.10
CA SER A 65 10.13 18.18 -2.13
C SER A 65 9.60 16.74 -2.16
N ILE A 66 8.30 16.60 -2.35
CA ILE A 66 7.62 15.30 -2.38
C ILE A 66 7.40 14.90 -3.84
N PHE A 67 7.99 13.77 -4.26
CA PHE A 67 7.83 13.23 -5.61
C PHE A 67 6.91 12.02 -5.55
N VAL A 68 5.76 12.08 -6.24
CA VAL A 68 4.77 11.00 -6.35
C VAL A 68 4.84 10.45 -7.77
N TRP A 69 4.95 9.13 -7.89
CA TRP A 69 5.25 8.45 -9.15
C TRP A 69 4.27 7.30 -9.42
N ALA A 70 3.77 7.18 -10.65
CA ALA A 70 2.98 6.02 -11.07
C ALA A 70 3.89 4.80 -11.28
N SER A 71 3.45 3.61 -10.85
CA SER A 71 4.28 2.39 -10.82
C SER A 71 4.46 1.66 -12.18
N GLY A 72 4.28 2.33 -13.32
CA GLY A 72 4.34 1.70 -14.66
C GLY A 72 3.04 1.01 -15.11
N ASN A 73 2.94 0.66 -16.40
CA ASN A 73 1.76 0.09 -17.05
C ASN A 73 2.04 -1.22 -17.85
N GLY A 74 3.26 -1.76 -17.77
CA GLY A 74 3.73 -2.93 -18.54
C GLY A 74 3.25 -4.29 -18.02
N GLY A 75 2.18 -4.32 -17.21
CA GLY A 75 1.68 -5.53 -16.57
C GLY A 75 1.20 -6.63 -17.53
N ARG A 76 0.88 -6.29 -18.78
CA ARG A 76 0.50 -7.24 -19.84
C ARG A 76 1.73 -7.80 -20.58
N GLU A 77 2.77 -6.99 -20.69
CA GLU A 77 4.06 -7.26 -21.32
C GLU A 77 4.97 -8.11 -20.39
N GLY A 78 4.55 -8.26 -19.14
CA GLY A 78 5.25 -9.01 -18.10
C GLY A 78 6.35 -8.20 -17.42
N ASP A 79 6.17 -6.89 -17.34
CA ASP A 79 7.13 -5.96 -16.75
C ASP A 79 7.08 -5.91 -15.21
N TYR A 80 8.02 -5.18 -14.62
CA TYR A 80 8.35 -5.19 -13.20
C TYR A 80 9.03 -3.88 -12.77
N CYS A 81 8.32 -3.04 -12.03
CA CYS A 81 8.75 -1.67 -11.75
C CYS A 81 10.03 -1.50 -10.90
N SER A 82 10.67 -2.57 -10.39
CA SER A 82 12.06 -2.49 -9.91
C SER A 82 13.12 -2.43 -11.04
N CYS A 83 12.70 -2.52 -12.30
CA CYS A 83 13.52 -2.24 -13.50
C CYS A 83 13.42 -0.78 -13.97
N ASP A 84 12.45 -0.01 -13.46
CA ASP A 84 12.39 1.44 -13.60
C ASP A 84 13.12 2.12 -12.42
N GLY A 85 14.19 2.86 -12.72
CA GLY A 85 14.97 3.57 -11.70
C GLY A 85 14.28 4.80 -11.10
N TYR A 86 13.14 5.26 -11.63
CA TYR A 86 12.33 6.34 -11.06
C TYR A 86 11.51 5.83 -9.89
N THR A 87 10.54 4.93 -10.10
CA THR A 87 9.67 4.36 -9.06
C THR A 87 10.43 3.58 -7.99
N ASN A 88 11.55 2.95 -8.36
CA ASN A 88 12.46 2.23 -7.47
C ASN A 88 13.45 3.18 -6.71
N SER A 89 13.32 4.49 -6.85
CA SER A 89 14.04 5.47 -6.03
C SER A 89 13.49 5.53 -4.60
N ILE A 90 14.35 5.80 -3.61
CA ILE A 90 13.87 6.05 -2.23
C ILE A 90 13.23 7.45 -2.10
N TYR A 91 13.50 8.34 -3.05
CA TYR A 91 13.04 9.74 -3.05
C TYR A 91 11.65 9.92 -3.65
N THR A 92 11.09 8.86 -4.24
CA THR A 92 9.76 8.81 -4.84
C THR A 92 8.79 8.02 -3.97
N ILE A 93 7.53 8.42 -3.98
CA ILE A 93 6.39 7.65 -3.50
C ILE A 93 5.85 6.91 -4.73
N SER A 94 6.23 5.64 -4.91
CA SER A 94 5.68 4.80 -5.98
C SER A 94 4.24 4.38 -5.64
N VAL A 95 3.33 4.62 -6.57
CA VAL A 95 1.89 4.45 -6.43
C VAL A 95 1.35 3.51 -7.50
N SER A 96 0.69 2.46 -7.03
CA SER A 96 0.03 1.44 -7.85
C SER A 96 -1.50 1.67 -7.92
N SER A 97 -2.19 0.83 -8.68
CA SER A 97 -3.64 0.92 -8.94
C SER A 97 -4.41 -0.30 -8.46
N THR A 98 -5.69 -0.13 -8.14
CA THR A 98 -6.65 -1.21 -8.04
C THR A 98 -7.89 -0.91 -8.88
N THR A 99 -8.60 -1.94 -9.33
CA THR A 99 -9.89 -1.75 -10.01
C THR A 99 -10.98 -1.34 -9.01
N GLU A 100 -12.13 -0.87 -9.51
CA GLU A 100 -13.32 -0.61 -8.69
C GLU A 100 -13.65 -1.77 -7.73
N ASN A 101 -13.56 -3.02 -8.22
CA ASN A 101 -13.85 -4.22 -7.43
C ASN A 101 -12.66 -4.77 -6.65
N GLY A 102 -11.57 -4.00 -6.52
CA GLY A 102 -10.41 -4.33 -5.70
C GLY A 102 -9.44 -5.36 -6.32
N TYR A 103 -9.49 -5.57 -7.64
CA TYR A 103 -8.60 -6.51 -8.34
C TYR A 103 -7.32 -5.83 -8.86
N LYS A 104 -6.34 -6.65 -9.28
CA LYS A 104 -5.16 -6.21 -10.05
C LYS A 104 -5.62 -5.78 -11.44
N PRO A 105 -5.44 -4.52 -11.86
CA PRO A 105 -5.66 -4.10 -13.24
C PRO A 105 -4.68 -4.80 -14.21
N TRP A 106 -5.09 -5.03 -15.45
CA TRP A 106 -4.30 -5.77 -16.44
C TRP A 106 -2.95 -5.12 -16.81
N TYR A 107 -2.84 -3.80 -16.62
CA TYR A 107 -1.62 -3.02 -16.86
C TYR A 107 -0.71 -2.94 -15.62
N LEU A 108 -1.12 -3.45 -14.45
CA LEU A 108 -0.35 -3.25 -13.21
C LEU A 108 0.98 -4.01 -13.22
N GLU A 109 2.07 -3.25 -13.16
CA GLU A 109 3.37 -3.73 -12.73
C GLU A 109 3.42 -3.85 -11.21
N GLU A 110 4.02 -4.93 -10.76
CA GLU A 110 4.21 -5.24 -9.35
C GLU A 110 5.69 -5.04 -8.99
N CYS A 111 6.00 -4.50 -7.81
CA CYS A 111 7.37 -4.37 -7.33
C CYS A 111 7.40 -4.06 -5.82
N PRO A 112 8.45 -4.49 -5.09
CA PRO A 112 8.58 -4.24 -3.64
C PRO A 112 8.93 -2.77 -3.29
N SER A 113 9.16 -1.93 -4.31
CA SER A 113 9.32 -0.47 -4.19
C SER A 113 8.00 0.30 -4.15
N THR A 114 6.87 -0.31 -4.52
CA THR A 114 5.53 0.29 -4.41
C THR A 114 5.16 0.55 -2.95
N LEU A 115 4.80 1.80 -2.63
CA LEU A 115 4.46 2.20 -1.26
C LEU A 115 2.96 2.06 -0.97
N ALA A 116 2.10 2.48 -1.90
CA ALA A 116 0.65 2.50 -1.69
C ALA A 116 -0.13 2.44 -3.02
N THR A 117 -1.46 2.41 -2.90
CA THR A 117 -2.41 2.20 -4.01
C THR A 117 -3.56 3.20 -3.98
N THR A 118 -4.12 3.56 -5.13
CA THR A 118 -5.49 4.10 -5.21
C THR A 118 -6.31 3.33 -6.24
N TYR A 119 -7.60 3.63 -6.35
CA TYR A 119 -8.38 3.23 -7.50
C TYR A 119 -7.80 3.77 -8.81
N SER A 120 -8.06 3.06 -9.91
CA SER A 120 -7.97 3.51 -11.30
C SER A 120 -8.91 2.62 -12.15
N SER A 121 -8.81 2.70 -13.47
CA SER A 121 -9.57 1.87 -14.42
C SER A 121 -9.32 0.37 -14.27
N GLY A 122 -10.35 -0.45 -14.49
CA GLY A 122 -10.24 -1.91 -14.50
C GLY A 122 -10.61 -2.58 -15.82
N ALA A 123 -11.43 -3.63 -15.75
CA ALA A 123 -12.06 -4.26 -16.92
C ALA A 123 -13.03 -3.29 -17.64
N PHE A 124 -13.47 -3.65 -18.84
CA PHE A 124 -14.32 -2.79 -19.68
C PHE A 124 -15.65 -2.36 -19.00
N TYR A 125 -16.19 -3.21 -18.12
CA TYR A 125 -17.42 -2.96 -17.37
C TYR A 125 -17.20 -2.25 -16.01
N GLU A 126 -15.96 -2.05 -15.58
CA GLU A 126 -15.64 -1.32 -14.35
C GLU A 126 -15.50 0.18 -14.64
N ARG A 127 -15.81 1.01 -13.64
CA ARG A 127 -15.68 2.46 -13.77
C ARG A 127 -14.20 2.86 -13.93
N LYS A 128 -14.03 3.99 -14.64
CA LYS A 128 -12.75 4.66 -14.92
C LYS A 128 -12.73 6.00 -14.18
N ILE A 129 -11.63 6.74 -14.29
CA ILE A 129 -11.50 8.02 -13.58
C ILE A 129 -12.08 9.16 -14.40
N VAL A 130 -12.94 9.96 -13.75
CA VAL A 130 -13.54 11.18 -14.29
C VAL A 130 -12.64 12.38 -13.96
N THR A 131 -12.27 13.18 -14.96
CA THR A 131 -11.40 14.36 -14.78
C THR A 131 -11.54 15.38 -15.92
N THR A 132 -10.89 16.53 -15.78
CA THR A 132 -10.78 17.55 -16.85
C THR A 132 -9.93 17.05 -18.01
N ASP A 133 -10.34 17.34 -19.24
CA ASP A 133 -9.68 16.97 -20.49
C ASP A 133 -9.34 18.20 -21.36
N LEU A 134 -8.46 18.00 -22.33
CA LEU A 134 -8.02 19.00 -23.30
C LEU A 134 -9.21 19.68 -24.00
N ARG A 135 -8.99 20.93 -24.44
CA ARG A 135 -9.99 21.76 -25.13
C ARG A 135 -11.24 22.04 -24.27
N GLN A 136 -11.04 22.19 -22.95
CA GLN A 136 -12.08 22.50 -21.94
C GLN A 136 -13.18 21.44 -21.85
N ARG A 137 -12.78 20.16 -21.84
CA ARG A 137 -13.70 19.02 -21.79
C ARG A 137 -13.66 18.33 -20.42
N CYS A 138 -14.58 17.40 -20.23
CA CYS A 138 -14.50 16.38 -19.19
C CYS A 138 -14.30 15.03 -19.88
N THR A 139 -13.48 14.16 -19.31
CA THR A 139 -13.36 12.76 -19.70
C THR A 139 -13.79 11.89 -18.53
N ASP A 140 -14.61 10.88 -18.81
CA ASP A 140 -14.93 9.77 -17.91
C ASP A 140 -14.07 8.52 -18.19
N GLY A 141 -13.14 8.62 -19.15
CA GLY A 141 -12.44 7.50 -19.75
C GLY A 141 -10.97 7.37 -19.35
N HIS A 142 -10.47 8.07 -18.34
CA HIS A 142 -9.04 8.09 -18.01
C HIS A 142 -8.59 6.80 -17.29
N THR A 143 -7.41 6.28 -17.66
CA THR A 143 -6.94 4.92 -17.35
C THR A 143 -5.44 4.85 -17.01
N GLY A 144 -5.01 3.75 -16.37
CA GLY A 144 -3.60 3.44 -16.10
C GLY A 144 -3.14 3.79 -14.68
N THR A 145 -1.92 3.39 -14.30
CA THR A 145 -1.31 3.82 -13.02
C THR A 145 -1.04 5.31 -12.99
N SER A 146 -0.90 5.91 -14.18
CA SER A 146 -0.73 7.35 -14.41
C SER A 146 -1.81 8.23 -13.78
N VAL A 147 -2.99 7.68 -13.43
CA VAL A 147 -4.07 8.39 -12.73
C VAL A 147 -4.04 8.20 -11.20
N SER A 148 -3.39 7.14 -10.71
CA SER A 148 -3.28 6.89 -9.26
C SER A 148 -2.27 7.84 -8.60
N ALA A 149 -1.15 8.13 -9.26
CA ALA A 149 -0.17 9.10 -8.77
C ALA A 149 -0.75 10.51 -8.47
N PRO A 150 -1.50 11.17 -9.38
CA PRO A 150 -2.10 12.47 -9.07
C PRO A 150 -3.20 12.41 -8.00
N MET A 151 -3.90 11.29 -7.83
CA MET A 151 -4.84 11.11 -6.71
C MET A 151 -4.10 11.05 -5.36
N VAL A 152 -2.98 10.31 -5.26
CA VAL A 152 -2.14 10.32 -4.06
C VAL A 152 -1.52 11.69 -3.82
N ALA A 153 -1.07 12.39 -4.85
CA ALA A 153 -0.56 13.77 -4.74
C ALA A 153 -1.63 14.73 -4.17
N GLY A 154 -2.88 14.61 -4.61
CA GLY A 154 -4.00 15.37 -4.05
C GLY A 154 -4.29 15.05 -2.58
N ILE A 155 -4.26 13.76 -2.21
CA ILE A 155 -4.46 13.33 -0.82
C ILE A 155 -3.31 13.80 0.10
N ILE A 156 -2.06 13.77 -0.39
CA ILE A 156 -0.92 14.33 0.33
C ILE A 156 -1.06 15.85 0.50
N ALA A 157 -1.60 16.58 -0.48
CA ALA A 157 -1.83 18.02 -0.34
C ALA A 157 -2.77 18.35 0.85
N LEU A 158 -3.83 17.56 1.07
CA LEU A 158 -4.71 17.68 2.24
C LEU A 158 -3.96 17.41 3.55
N ALA A 159 -3.01 16.47 3.56
CA ALA A 159 -2.17 16.20 4.73
C ALA A 159 -1.15 17.32 5.00
N LEU A 160 -0.63 17.99 3.96
CA LEU A 160 0.24 19.17 4.09
C LEU A 160 -0.52 20.43 4.51
N GLU A 161 -1.78 20.59 4.09
CA GLU A 161 -2.68 21.64 4.60
C GLU A 161 -2.92 21.44 6.11
N ALA A 162 -3.15 20.19 6.52
CA ALA A 162 -3.36 19.82 7.91
C ALA A 162 -2.09 19.88 8.79
N ASN A 163 -0.90 19.71 8.19
CA ASN A 163 0.39 19.89 8.84
C ASN A 163 1.48 20.22 7.81
N SER A 164 1.82 21.50 7.68
CA SER A 164 2.81 21.96 6.68
C SER A 164 4.24 21.52 6.98
N GLN A 165 4.53 21.14 8.24
CA GLN A 165 5.87 20.80 8.73
C GLN A 165 6.29 19.34 8.46
N LEU A 166 5.42 18.52 7.86
CA LEU A 166 5.77 17.17 7.44
C LEU A 166 6.93 17.19 6.43
N THR A 167 7.98 16.42 6.67
CA THR A 167 9.04 16.17 5.68
C THR A 167 8.61 15.15 4.63
N TRP A 168 9.36 15.06 3.53
CA TRP A 168 9.17 14.01 2.52
C TRP A 168 9.13 12.58 3.10
N ARG A 169 9.89 12.32 4.18
CA ARG A 169 9.88 11.04 4.90
C ARG A 169 8.68 10.89 5.83
N ASP A 170 8.23 11.97 6.47
CA ASP A 170 7.02 11.92 7.30
C ASP A 170 5.80 11.51 6.46
N VAL A 171 5.69 12.03 5.23
CA VAL A 171 4.65 11.62 4.28
C VAL A 171 4.75 10.13 3.93
N GLN A 172 5.95 9.60 3.68
CA GLN A 172 6.14 8.15 3.45
C GLN A 172 5.75 7.31 4.69
N HIS A 173 6.19 7.71 5.89
CA HIS A 173 5.85 7.05 7.16
C HIS A 173 4.33 7.10 7.45
N LEU A 174 3.67 8.23 7.16
CA LEU A 174 2.23 8.40 7.28
C LEU A 174 1.48 7.44 6.36
N LEU A 175 1.83 7.38 5.06
CA LEU A 175 1.23 6.45 4.10
C LEU A 175 1.37 4.99 4.54
N VAL A 176 2.55 4.59 5.03
CA VAL A 176 2.81 3.24 5.59
C VAL A 176 1.93 2.93 6.82
N LYS A 177 1.56 3.95 7.60
CA LYS A 177 0.78 3.82 8.83
C LYS A 177 -0.73 3.83 8.59
N THR A 178 -1.21 4.55 7.58
CA THR A 178 -2.65 4.80 7.36
C THR A 178 -3.26 4.08 6.16
N SER A 179 -2.46 3.55 5.24
CA SER A 179 -2.96 2.77 4.10
C SER A 179 -3.66 1.49 4.56
N ARG A 180 -4.74 1.12 3.87
CA ARG A 180 -5.64 0.03 4.26
C ARG A 180 -5.54 -1.13 3.27
N PRO A 181 -5.07 -2.32 3.69
CA PRO A 181 -5.14 -3.57 2.90
C PRO A 181 -6.56 -4.16 2.73
N ALA A 182 -7.59 -3.46 3.21
CA ALA A 182 -8.98 -3.90 3.12
C ALA A 182 -9.50 -3.77 1.67
N HIS A 183 -10.43 -4.64 1.28
CA HIS A 183 -11.05 -4.73 -0.06
C HIS A 183 -10.11 -5.05 -1.24
N LEU A 184 -8.79 -4.91 -1.06
CA LEU A 184 -7.75 -5.24 -2.05
C LEU A 184 -7.45 -6.74 -2.13
N LYS A 185 -7.71 -7.33 -3.31
CA LYS A 185 -7.55 -8.75 -3.60
C LYS A 185 -6.17 -9.01 -4.19
N ALA A 186 -5.31 -9.67 -3.41
CA ALA A 186 -3.99 -10.15 -3.81
C ALA A 186 -3.67 -11.47 -3.08
N ASN A 187 -2.93 -12.36 -3.74
CA ASN A 187 -2.52 -13.65 -3.17
C ASN A 187 -1.16 -13.60 -2.46
N ASP A 188 -0.40 -12.51 -2.62
CA ASP A 188 0.97 -12.36 -2.11
C ASP A 188 1.06 -11.57 -0.80
N TRP A 189 -0.09 -11.07 -0.29
CA TRP A 189 -0.21 -10.35 0.98
C TRP A 189 0.52 -11.07 2.13
N LYS A 190 1.57 -10.44 2.67
CA LYS A 190 2.38 -10.95 3.80
C LYS A 190 2.42 -9.95 4.93
N VAL A 191 2.57 -10.42 6.16
CA VAL A 191 2.84 -9.56 7.33
C VAL A 191 4.35 -9.51 7.54
N ASN A 192 4.92 -8.32 7.63
CA ASN A 192 6.36 -8.10 7.80
C ASN A 192 6.79 -8.20 9.28
N GLY A 193 8.10 -8.11 9.54
CA GLY A 193 8.66 -8.23 10.90
C GLY A 193 8.27 -7.12 11.89
N ALA A 194 7.52 -6.11 11.45
CA ALA A 194 6.98 -5.02 12.26
C ALA A 194 5.43 -5.03 12.34
N GLY A 195 4.77 -6.06 11.78
CA GLY A 195 3.32 -6.22 11.83
C GLY A 195 2.55 -5.51 10.71
N HIS A 196 3.23 -4.84 9.77
CA HIS A 196 2.56 -4.26 8.60
C HIS A 196 2.24 -5.33 7.56
N LYS A 197 1.05 -5.28 6.95
CA LYS A 197 0.63 -6.16 5.86
C LYS A 197 0.96 -5.52 4.50
N VAL A 198 1.77 -6.20 3.69
CA VAL A 198 2.38 -5.69 2.45
C VAL A 198 2.19 -6.63 1.25
N SER A 199 2.13 -6.08 0.04
CA SER A 199 1.97 -6.80 -1.24
C SER A 199 2.78 -6.10 -2.34
N HIS A 200 3.41 -6.84 -3.24
CA HIS A 200 4.13 -6.30 -4.40
C HIS A 200 3.16 -5.64 -5.41
N LEU A 201 1.88 -6.01 -5.38
CA LEU A 201 0.84 -5.38 -6.20
C LEU A 201 0.47 -3.99 -5.67
N TYR A 202 0.41 -3.85 -4.34
CA TYR A 202 -0.32 -2.73 -3.71
C TYR A 202 0.47 -1.94 -2.64
N GLY A 203 1.71 -2.31 -2.36
CA GLY A 203 2.49 -1.79 -1.23
C GLY A 203 1.80 -2.07 0.10
N PHE A 204 1.61 -1.03 0.91
CA PHE A 204 0.89 -1.09 2.20
C PHE A 204 -0.65 -0.99 2.05
N GLY A 205 -1.16 -0.92 0.81
CA GLY A 205 -2.59 -0.95 0.50
C GLY A 205 -3.16 0.39 0.02
N LEU A 206 -4.48 0.53 0.16
CA LEU A 206 -5.23 1.67 -0.37
C LEU A 206 -5.00 2.93 0.48
N VAL A 207 -4.63 4.04 -0.14
CA VAL A 207 -4.42 5.32 0.58
C VAL A 207 -5.76 5.83 1.13
N ASP A 208 -5.80 6.02 2.45
CA ASP A 208 -6.98 6.52 3.15
C ASP A 208 -6.79 7.98 3.55
N ALA A 209 -7.54 8.89 2.90
CA ALA A 209 -7.36 10.32 3.05
C ALA A 209 -7.73 10.84 4.44
N GLU A 210 -8.79 10.30 5.05
CA GLU A 210 -9.22 10.67 6.40
C GLU A 210 -8.15 10.31 7.44
N ALA A 211 -7.70 9.04 7.44
CA ALA A 211 -6.67 8.60 8.37
C ALA A 211 -5.34 9.34 8.14
N LEU A 212 -4.94 9.61 6.87
CA LEU A 212 -3.75 10.39 6.57
C LEU A 212 -3.81 11.80 7.19
N VAL A 213 -4.92 12.51 6.99
CA VAL A 213 -5.14 13.88 7.50
C VAL A 213 -5.27 13.91 9.03
N LEU A 214 -6.00 12.96 9.63
CA LEU A 214 -6.15 12.88 11.10
C LEU A 214 -4.84 12.49 11.80
N GLU A 215 -4.00 11.67 11.16
CA GLU A 215 -2.69 11.30 11.69
C GLU A 215 -1.65 12.43 11.50
N ALA A 216 -1.69 13.15 10.37
CA ALA A 216 -0.85 14.32 10.08
C ALA A 216 -0.96 15.43 11.15
N LYS A 217 -2.18 15.75 11.60
CA LYS A 217 -2.46 16.83 12.58
C LYS A 217 -1.76 16.67 13.93
N LYS A 218 -1.38 15.44 14.29
CA LYS A 218 -0.72 15.07 15.55
C LYS A 218 0.65 14.43 15.31
N TRP A 219 1.17 14.51 14.09
CA TRP A 219 2.42 13.87 13.71
C TRP A 219 3.62 14.57 14.33
N THR A 220 4.55 13.79 14.88
CA THR A 220 5.87 14.26 15.31
C THR A 220 6.88 13.86 14.25
N ALA A 221 7.67 14.81 13.75
CA ALA A 221 8.62 14.57 12.67
C ALA A 221 9.61 13.44 13.00
N VAL A 222 9.84 12.53 12.05
CA VAL A 222 10.71 11.37 12.26
C VAL A 222 12.19 11.77 12.41
N PRO A 223 12.99 11.04 13.22
CA PRO A 223 14.41 11.34 13.37
C PRO A 223 15.19 11.36 12.05
N SER A 224 16.37 12.00 12.08
CA SER A 224 17.29 12.12 10.95
C SER A 224 17.54 10.77 10.25
N GLN A 225 17.57 10.80 8.92
CA GLN A 225 17.87 9.60 8.15
C GLN A 225 19.35 9.22 8.31
N HIS A 226 19.60 7.97 8.67
CA HIS A 226 20.92 7.35 8.65
C HIS A 226 20.99 6.34 7.51
N THR A 227 22.19 6.17 6.95
CA THR A 227 22.48 5.13 5.96
C THR A 227 23.56 4.20 6.52
N CYS A 228 23.30 2.89 6.50
CA CYS A 228 24.29 1.85 6.76
C CYS A 228 24.58 1.09 5.47
N VAL A 229 25.83 0.70 5.24
CA VAL A 229 26.25 -0.08 4.08
C VAL A 229 27.00 -1.32 4.56
N ALA A 230 26.45 -2.50 4.28
CA ALA A 230 27.11 -3.78 4.48
C ALA A 230 27.64 -4.29 3.14
N PHE A 231 28.93 -4.56 3.07
CA PHE A 231 29.60 -5.12 1.90
C PHE A 231 29.70 -6.64 2.03
N THR A 232 29.48 -7.33 0.93
CA THR A 232 29.49 -8.79 0.86
C THR A 232 30.35 -9.26 -0.31
N ASP A 233 31.19 -10.24 -0.01
CA ASP A 233 32.08 -11.02 -0.89
C ASP A 233 32.40 -10.45 -2.30
N LYS A 234 33.59 -9.85 -2.47
CA LYS A 234 34.13 -9.44 -3.78
C LYS A 234 34.54 -10.62 -4.69
N ARG A 235 34.15 -11.85 -4.33
CA ARG A 235 34.48 -13.09 -5.04
C ARG A 235 33.34 -13.44 -6.00
N PRO A 236 33.56 -13.46 -7.33
CA PRO A 236 32.50 -13.77 -8.28
C PRO A 236 31.95 -15.18 -8.09
N ARG A 237 30.62 -15.30 -7.93
CA ARG A 237 29.91 -16.58 -7.78
C ARG A 237 29.18 -16.90 -9.08
N THR A 238 29.36 -18.12 -9.59
CA THR A 238 28.61 -18.63 -10.74
C THR A 238 27.24 -19.13 -10.27
N LEU A 239 26.18 -18.73 -10.96
CA LEU A 239 24.82 -19.21 -10.70
C LEU A 239 24.66 -20.60 -11.33
N GLN A 240 24.22 -21.57 -10.53
CA GLN A 240 23.99 -22.93 -11.01
C GLN A 240 22.60 -23.06 -11.64
N SER A 241 22.52 -23.77 -12.76
CA SER A 241 21.25 -24.21 -13.36
C SER A 241 20.63 -25.32 -12.51
N VAL A 242 19.34 -25.21 -12.21
CA VAL A 242 18.64 -26.03 -11.20
C VAL A 242 18.69 -27.54 -11.48
N LEU A 243 19.07 -28.30 -10.45
CA LEU A 243 18.68 -29.70 -10.24
C LEU A 243 17.84 -29.79 -8.95
N PRO A 244 16.77 -30.60 -8.89
CA PRO A 244 15.91 -30.68 -7.71
C PRO A 244 16.46 -31.69 -6.68
N CYS A 245 17.04 -31.20 -5.58
CA CYS A 245 17.30 -31.97 -4.36
C CYS A 245 17.45 -31.03 -3.13
N PRO A 246 17.33 -31.52 -1.89
CA PRO A 246 17.16 -30.68 -0.70
C PRO A 246 18.49 -30.23 -0.03
N ALA A 247 18.32 -29.27 0.90
CA ALA A 247 19.25 -28.80 1.94
C ALA A 247 20.19 -27.59 1.64
N SER A 248 20.03 -26.57 2.49
CA SER A 248 21.02 -25.63 3.06
C SER A 248 22.22 -25.12 2.24
N ALA A 249 22.38 -23.78 2.24
CA ALA A 249 23.68 -23.12 2.05
C ALA A 249 23.82 -21.94 3.04
N THR A 250 24.46 -22.17 4.18
CA THR A 250 24.73 -21.16 5.23
C THR A 250 25.86 -20.21 4.81
N ALA A 251 25.81 -18.95 5.26
CA ALA A 251 26.93 -18.01 5.15
C ALA A 251 27.40 -17.59 6.56
N HIS A 252 28.42 -18.26 7.11
CA HIS A 252 28.97 -17.91 8.43
C HIS A 252 29.55 -16.48 8.44
N GLY A 253 28.76 -15.55 8.96
CA GLY A 253 29.17 -14.20 9.34
C GLY A 253 29.21 -14.06 10.86
N GLU A 254 30.02 -14.88 11.54
CA GLU A 254 30.22 -14.75 12.99
C GLU A 254 30.86 -13.39 13.30
N LEU A 255 30.15 -12.58 14.09
CA LEU A 255 30.49 -11.18 14.35
C LEU A 255 31.51 -11.09 15.49
N TRP A 256 32.71 -11.61 15.25
CA TRP A 256 33.80 -11.68 16.23
C TRP A 256 34.83 -10.55 16.05
N GLU A 257 34.76 -9.52 16.90
CA GLU A 257 35.86 -8.56 17.07
C GLU A 257 36.98 -9.21 17.90
N GLN A 258 38.12 -9.56 17.27
CA GLN A 258 39.39 -9.76 18.02
C GLN A 258 39.92 -8.39 18.48
N PRO A 259 40.13 -8.14 19.79
CA PRO A 259 40.51 -6.83 20.27
C PRO A 259 42.03 -6.57 20.14
N THR A 260 42.42 -5.68 19.23
CA THR A 260 43.76 -5.08 19.24
C THR A 260 43.76 -3.76 20.05
N PRO A 261 44.57 -3.62 21.11
CA PRO A 261 44.53 -2.46 21.98
C PRO A 261 45.34 -1.28 21.40
N ALA A 262 44.67 -0.35 20.72
CA ALA A 262 45.20 0.97 20.38
C ALA A 262 44.12 2.05 20.62
N ALA A 263 44.52 3.22 21.10
CA ALA A 263 43.62 4.16 21.77
C ALA A 263 42.96 5.21 20.84
N SER A 264 41.94 5.87 21.40
CA SER A 264 41.46 7.23 21.04
C SER A 264 40.68 7.45 19.73
N ARG A 265 39.40 7.06 19.72
CA ARG A 265 38.23 7.98 19.81
C ARG A 265 36.93 7.25 19.42
N PRO A 266 35.79 7.52 20.09
CA PRO A 266 34.51 6.97 19.68
C PRO A 266 33.99 7.66 18.41
N SER A 267 33.94 6.93 17.30
CA SER A 267 33.01 7.24 16.22
C SER A 267 31.56 6.96 16.72
N PRO A 268 30.54 7.68 16.21
CA PRO A 268 29.16 7.45 16.60
C PRO A 268 28.68 6.10 16.09
N ARG A 269 28.77 5.08 16.95
CA ARG A 269 28.33 3.70 16.68
C ARG A 269 26.81 3.67 16.46
N VAL A 270 26.37 3.58 15.20
CA VAL A 270 24.95 3.41 14.83
C VAL A 270 24.49 2.01 15.25
N ARG A 271 24.05 1.88 16.51
CA ARG A 271 23.75 0.58 17.14
C ARG A 271 22.35 0.03 16.86
N HIS A 272 21.41 0.84 16.36
CA HIS A 272 20.00 0.46 16.28
C HIS A 272 19.29 1.04 15.03
N THR A 273 19.69 0.67 13.81
CA THR A 273 18.91 1.08 12.63
C THR A 273 17.56 0.38 12.63
N ARG A 274 16.48 1.16 12.66
CA ARG A 274 15.08 0.70 12.57
C ARG A 274 14.39 1.48 11.45
N HIS A 275 13.32 0.92 10.88
CA HIS A 275 12.62 1.47 9.70
C HIS A 275 13.49 1.41 8.45
N ASN A 276 13.67 0.20 7.92
CA ASN A 276 14.58 -0.03 6.80
C ASN A 276 13.86 0.14 5.46
N ILE A 277 14.17 1.20 4.73
CA ILE A 277 14.16 1.11 3.26
C ILE A 277 15.46 0.42 2.87
N LEU A 278 15.36 -0.65 2.10
CA LEU A 278 16.49 -1.51 1.80
C LEU A 278 16.79 -1.44 0.30
N LYS A 279 18.06 -1.15 -0.03
CA LYS A 279 18.58 -1.16 -1.40
C LYS A 279 19.68 -2.20 -1.55
N ILE A 280 19.51 -3.12 -2.50
CA ILE A 280 20.50 -4.11 -2.88
C ILE A 280 21.17 -3.64 -4.16
N LYS A 281 22.44 -3.23 -4.11
CA LYS A 281 23.19 -2.92 -5.34
C LYS A 281 23.76 -4.23 -5.88
N ILE A 282 23.53 -4.52 -7.16
CA ILE A 282 23.91 -5.79 -7.80
C ILE A 282 24.70 -5.52 -9.08
N LYS A 283 25.73 -6.34 -9.30
CA LYS A 283 26.57 -6.32 -10.49
C LYS A 283 26.78 -7.74 -11.01
N THR A 284 26.13 -8.07 -12.12
CA THR A 284 26.29 -9.38 -12.78
C THR A 284 27.15 -9.28 -14.06
N ARG A 285 27.29 -10.39 -14.79
CA ARG A 285 27.69 -10.43 -16.20
C ARG A 285 27.08 -11.66 -16.83
N VAL A 286 25.97 -11.47 -17.56
CA VAL A 286 25.05 -12.54 -17.97
C VAL A 286 24.40 -13.21 -16.74
N GLY A 287 23.12 -13.59 -16.84
CA GLY A 287 22.32 -14.15 -15.74
C GLY A 287 21.24 -13.18 -15.22
N LYS A 288 19.98 -13.64 -15.21
CA LYS A 288 18.77 -12.93 -14.76
C LYS A 288 17.72 -13.94 -14.24
N GLN A 289 16.70 -13.43 -13.54
CA GLN A 289 15.47 -14.11 -13.08
C GLN A 289 15.60 -15.00 -11.83
N SER A 290 15.25 -14.44 -10.67
CA SER A 290 15.19 -15.15 -9.38
C SER A 290 13.76 -15.58 -9.02
N GLY A 291 13.56 -16.87 -8.76
CA GLY A 291 12.29 -17.42 -8.23
C GLY A 291 12.18 -17.32 -6.71
N SER A 292 11.06 -17.80 -6.15
CA SER A 292 10.64 -17.49 -4.76
C SER A 292 10.27 -18.70 -3.91
N SER A 293 10.60 -18.65 -2.61
CA SER A 293 9.85 -19.32 -1.53
C SER A 293 9.95 -18.48 -0.24
N PRO A 294 8.93 -18.41 0.64
CA PRO A 294 8.93 -17.48 1.76
C PRO A 294 9.58 -18.06 3.03
N ALA A 295 10.63 -17.39 3.52
CA ALA A 295 11.11 -17.48 4.90
C ALA A 295 11.32 -16.06 5.47
N PRO A 296 11.21 -15.84 6.80
CA PRO A 296 11.41 -14.52 7.38
C PRO A 296 12.85 -14.04 7.13
N ARG A 297 12.99 -12.76 6.72
CA ARG A 297 14.27 -12.06 6.44
C ARG A 297 15.07 -12.50 5.20
N VAL A 298 14.46 -13.27 4.30
CA VAL A 298 15.02 -13.48 2.94
C VAL A 298 14.94 -12.19 2.13
N LEU A 299 16.07 -11.78 1.55
CA LEU A 299 16.18 -10.71 0.56
C LEU A 299 16.11 -11.29 -0.85
N THR A 300 14.90 -11.49 -1.33
CA THR A 300 14.70 -11.71 -2.75
C THR A 300 15.02 -10.40 -3.49
N ALA A 301 16.12 -10.36 -4.25
CA ALA A 301 16.34 -9.32 -5.25
C ALA A 301 15.41 -9.62 -6.44
N VAL A 302 14.13 -9.29 -6.27
CA VAL A 302 13.09 -9.70 -7.21
C VAL A 302 13.28 -8.96 -8.52
N SER A 303 13.58 -9.72 -9.56
CA SER A 303 12.93 -9.55 -10.86
C SER A 303 12.29 -10.89 -11.16
N PRO A 304 10.95 -10.96 -11.32
CA PRO A 304 10.28 -12.13 -11.85
C PRO A 304 10.74 -12.37 -13.29
N ARG A 305 10.12 -13.37 -13.90
CA ARG A 305 10.38 -13.76 -15.28
C ARG A 305 9.79 -12.77 -16.28
N ARG A 306 10.44 -11.61 -16.45
CA ARG A 306 10.25 -10.73 -17.62
C ARG A 306 10.52 -11.56 -18.87
N LEU A 307 9.46 -11.99 -19.55
CA LEU A 307 9.54 -13.00 -20.62
C LEU A 307 10.14 -12.44 -21.91
N LEU A 308 9.96 -11.14 -22.15
CA LEU A 308 10.41 -10.44 -23.35
C LEU A 308 11.86 -9.96 -23.24
N ASP A 309 12.40 -9.86 -22.02
CA ASP A 309 13.79 -9.48 -21.75
C ASP A 309 14.76 -10.55 -22.29
N HIS A 310 15.43 -10.19 -23.38
CA HIS A 310 16.46 -11.01 -24.02
C HIS A 310 17.86 -10.36 -23.93
N SER A 311 18.03 -9.33 -23.09
CA SER A 311 19.32 -8.63 -22.98
C SER A 311 20.38 -9.50 -22.30
N ASN A 312 21.55 -9.58 -22.95
CA ASN A 312 22.72 -10.32 -22.47
C ASN A 312 23.60 -9.50 -21.50
N GLU A 313 23.25 -8.25 -21.21
CA GLU A 313 24.09 -7.33 -20.43
C GLU A 313 24.08 -7.67 -18.93
N GLY A 314 22.94 -8.15 -18.42
CA GLY A 314 22.71 -8.41 -17.00
C GLY A 314 22.31 -7.13 -16.26
N PHE A 315 22.77 -6.97 -15.02
CA PHE A 315 22.57 -5.77 -14.20
C PHE A 315 23.93 -5.16 -13.86
N SER A 316 24.15 -3.88 -14.22
CA SER A 316 25.43 -3.20 -14.07
C SER A 316 25.34 -2.11 -12.99
N ASN A 317 25.73 -2.45 -11.76
CA ASN A 317 25.55 -1.61 -10.57
C ASN A 317 24.08 -1.18 -10.34
N TRP A 318 23.11 -1.99 -10.77
CA TRP A 318 21.68 -1.70 -10.58
C TRP A 318 21.33 -1.74 -9.09
N GLU A 319 20.41 -0.89 -8.65
CA GLU A 319 19.92 -0.88 -7.28
C GLU A 319 18.50 -1.45 -7.28
N PHE A 320 18.24 -2.57 -6.60
CA PHE A 320 16.87 -3.01 -6.32
C PHE A 320 16.43 -2.44 -4.98
N MET A 321 15.22 -1.89 -4.87
CA MET A 321 14.71 -1.25 -3.66
C MET A 321 13.48 -1.98 -3.12
N THR A 322 13.39 -2.13 -1.79
CA THR A 322 12.19 -2.62 -1.12
C THR A 322 11.80 -1.76 0.08
N VAL A 323 10.51 -1.47 0.18
CA VAL A 323 9.86 -0.88 1.36
C VAL A 323 9.16 -1.94 2.23
N HIS A 324 9.14 -3.21 1.83
CA HIS A 324 8.39 -4.27 2.54
C HIS A 324 8.89 -4.53 3.97
N SER A 325 10.14 -4.18 4.31
CA SER A 325 10.70 -4.26 5.68
C SER A 325 10.62 -2.94 6.46
N TRP A 326 9.70 -2.03 6.10
CA TRP A 326 9.44 -0.82 6.89
C TRP A 326 9.03 -1.17 8.33
N GLY A 327 9.52 -0.39 9.29
CA GLY A 327 9.36 -0.65 10.72
C GLY A 327 10.33 -1.67 11.31
N GLU A 328 10.92 -2.57 10.52
CA GLU A 328 11.77 -3.65 11.05
C GLU A 328 13.09 -3.14 11.66
N LYS A 329 13.67 -3.94 12.55
CA LYS A 329 15.06 -3.78 13.01
C LYS A 329 16.03 -4.32 11.96
N ALA A 330 17.10 -3.57 11.68
CA ALA A 330 18.18 -4.01 10.78
C ALA A 330 19.04 -5.16 11.34
N GLU A 331 18.99 -5.39 12.65
CA GLU A 331 19.75 -6.40 13.39
C GLU A 331 19.34 -7.83 12.97
N GLY A 332 20.16 -8.52 12.16
CA GLY A 332 19.91 -9.90 11.74
C GLY A 332 20.81 -10.40 10.60
N GLU A 333 20.66 -11.68 10.26
CA GLU A 333 21.11 -12.24 8.99
C GLU A 333 20.19 -11.74 7.85
N TRP A 334 20.75 -11.55 6.66
CA TRP A 334 20.08 -11.03 5.47
C TRP A 334 20.51 -11.84 4.23
N THR A 335 19.62 -12.68 3.70
CA THR A 335 19.97 -13.68 2.67
C THR A 335 19.59 -13.22 1.27
N LEU A 336 20.57 -12.92 0.40
CA LEU A 336 20.33 -12.61 -1.01
C LEU A 336 20.13 -13.87 -1.86
N GLU A 337 18.93 -14.06 -2.40
CA GLU A 337 18.61 -15.17 -3.32
C GLU A 337 18.60 -14.71 -4.79
N ILE A 338 19.48 -15.31 -5.61
CA ILE A 338 19.51 -15.17 -7.08
C ILE A 338 19.49 -16.55 -7.71
N GLN A 339 18.42 -16.86 -8.43
CA GLN A 339 18.31 -18.04 -9.31
C GLN A 339 18.70 -17.65 -10.76
N ASP A 340 18.91 -18.64 -11.63
CA ASP A 340 19.20 -18.42 -13.06
C ASP A 340 18.34 -19.38 -13.90
N MET A 341 17.18 -18.89 -14.34
CA MET A 341 16.14 -19.73 -14.95
C MET A 341 16.39 -19.96 -16.45
N PRO A 342 16.14 -21.18 -16.98
CA PRO A 342 16.27 -21.45 -18.41
C PRO A 342 15.39 -20.54 -19.29
N SER A 343 16.03 -19.95 -20.31
CA SER A 343 15.36 -19.18 -21.37
C SER A 343 15.65 -19.80 -22.72
N GLN A 344 14.61 -19.97 -23.55
CA GLN A 344 14.68 -20.55 -24.90
C GLN A 344 15.72 -19.85 -25.80
N VAL A 345 15.97 -18.56 -25.57
CA VAL A 345 16.85 -17.71 -26.41
C VAL A 345 18.31 -17.74 -25.93
N ARG A 346 18.58 -18.18 -24.69
CA ARG A 346 19.91 -18.08 -24.09
C ARG A 346 20.67 -19.39 -24.18
N ASN A 347 21.86 -19.33 -24.81
CA ASN A 347 22.76 -20.48 -24.93
C ASN A 347 23.06 -21.11 -23.55
N PRO A 348 22.70 -22.39 -23.32
CA PRO A 348 22.86 -23.05 -22.01
C PRO A 348 24.30 -23.08 -21.48
N GLY A 349 25.30 -23.02 -22.36
CA GLY A 349 26.71 -22.97 -21.98
C GLY A 349 27.18 -21.65 -21.33
N ARG A 350 26.31 -20.64 -21.20
CA ARG A 350 26.62 -19.35 -20.57
C ARG A 350 25.80 -19.13 -19.28
N GLN A 351 26.16 -19.87 -18.24
CA GLN A 351 25.67 -19.67 -16.86
C GLN A 351 25.94 -18.25 -16.35
N GLY A 352 25.04 -17.77 -15.49
CA GLY A 352 25.12 -16.42 -14.93
C GLY A 352 26.25 -16.24 -13.92
N LYS A 353 26.72 -15.00 -13.75
CA LYS A 353 27.74 -14.68 -12.73
C LYS A 353 27.40 -13.42 -11.96
N LEU A 354 27.22 -13.55 -10.65
CA LEU A 354 27.24 -12.45 -9.70
C LEU A 354 28.70 -12.07 -9.44
N LYS A 355 29.08 -10.81 -9.67
CA LYS A 355 30.46 -10.31 -9.43
C LYS A 355 30.61 -9.70 -8.04
N GLU A 356 29.62 -8.92 -7.65
CA GLU A 356 29.67 -7.99 -6.51
C GLU A 356 28.23 -7.64 -6.14
N TRP A 357 27.94 -7.58 -4.84
CA TRP A 357 26.73 -6.96 -4.31
C TRP A 357 27.02 -6.20 -3.02
N SER A 358 26.10 -5.32 -2.64
CA SER A 358 26.15 -4.60 -1.37
C SER A 358 24.75 -4.30 -0.88
N LEU A 359 24.57 -4.37 0.43
CA LEU A 359 23.33 -4.05 1.10
C LEU A 359 23.39 -2.63 1.66
N VAL A 360 22.41 -1.80 1.32
CA VAL A 360 22.27 -0.43 1.83
C VAL A 360 20.95 -0.31 2.57
N LEU A 361 21.03 0.11 3.83
CA LEU A 361 19.90 0.28 4.74
C LEU A 361 19.72 1.76 5.03
N TYR A 362 18.54 2.31 4.79
CA TYR A 362 18.16 3.67 5.18
C TYR A 362 17.11 3.60 6.28
N GLY A 363 17.32 4.32 7.39
CA GLY A 363 16.38 4.31 8.51
C GLY A 363 16.71 5.32 9.61
N THR A 364 16.20 5.09 10.82
CA THR A 364 16.43 5.93 12.01
C THR A 364 17.20 5.16 13.10
N ALA A 365 17.96 5.88 13.93
CA ALA A 365 18.65 5.29 15.10
C ALA A 365 17.70 4.99 16.28
N GLU A 366 16.49 5.56 16.25
CA GLU A 366 15.46 5.44 17.29
C GLU A 366 14.10 5.13 16.65
N HIS A 367 13.09 4.80 17.46
CA HIS A 367 11.74 4.57 16.94
C HIS A 367 11.02 5.92 16.75
N PRO A 368 10.58 6.29 15.53
CA PRO A 368 9.87 7.55 15.25
C PRO A 368 8.48 7.59 15.90
N TYR A 369 7.95 6.42 16.28
CA TYR A 369 6.75 6.32 17.09
C TYR A 369 7.19 6.10 18.52
N HIS A 370 7.10 7.14 19.36
CA HIS A 370 7.19 6.99 20.81
C HIS A 370 6.01 6.15 21.29
N THR A 371 6.23 4.85 21.45
CA THR A 371 5.34 4.02 22.23
C THR A 371 5.39 4.50 23.68
N PHE A 372 4.35 5.22 24.09
CA PHE A 372 4.02 5.39 25.51
C PHE A 372 3.70 4.00 26.08
N SER A 373 4.76 3.27 26.44
CA SER A 373 4.66 1.94 27.02
C SER A 373 3.84 2.03 28.29
N SER A 374 2.76 1.25 28.36
CA SER A 374 1.81 1.22 29.49
C SER A 374 2.49 0.93 30.84
N HIS A 375 3.70 0.35 30.81
CA HIS A 375 4.57 0.17 31.97
C HIS A 375 4.99 1.50 32.63
N GLN A 376 5.21 2.59 31.89
CA GLN A 376 5.59 3.88 32.48
C GLN A 376 4.42 4.62 33.16
N ALA A 377 3.20 4.46 32.65
CA ALA A 377 2.00 4.98 33.32
C ALA A 377 1.82 4.36 34.72
N ARG A 378 2.06 3.04 34.81
CA ARG A 378 1.95 2.30 36.08
C ARG A 378 3.04 2.66 37.09
N ALA A 379 4.23 3.05 36.64
CA ALA A 379 5.30 3.54 37.52
C ALA A 379 4.96 4.91 38.14
N ARG A 380 4.46 5.87 37.35
CA ARG A 380 4.15 7.23 37.85
C ARG A 380 2.92 7.30 38.76
N MET A 381 1.98 6.36 38.67
CA MET A 381 0.85 6.28 39.61
C MET A 381 1.23 5.77 41.01
N LEU A 382 2.42 5.19 41.19
CA LEU A 382 2.85 4.58 42.46
C LEU A 382 3.68 5.50 43.37
N GLU A 383 4.13 6.66 42.89
CA GLU A 383 4.95 7.60 43.68
C GLU A 383 4.21 8.88 44.13
N LEU A 384 2.91 9.02 43.86
CA LEU A 384 2.16 10.24 44.19
C LEU A 384 0.83 9.97 44.91
N SER A 385 0.87 9.37 46.10
CA SER A 385 -0.33 9.09 46.93
C SER A 385 -0.05 9.02 48.44
N THR A 386 0.37 10.14 49.04
CA THR A 386 0.34 10.32 50.52
C THR A 386 -0.05 11.76 50.92
N PRO A 387 -1.36 12.08 50.99
CA PRO A 387 -1.87 13.21 51.78
C PRO A 387 -1.99 12.82 53.27
N ALA A 388 -1.77 13.77 54.17
CA ALA A 388 -1.99 13.57 55.62
C ALA A 388 -3.48 13.67 56.01
N LEU A 389 -3.84 13.15 57.18
CA LEU A 389 -5.21 13.15 57.71
C LEU A 389 -5.57 14.45 58.45
N GLU A 390 -6.83 14.85 58.39
CA GLU A 390 -7.52 15.65 59.42
C GLU A 390 -8.96 15.11 59.67
N PRO A 391 -9.59 15.42 60.83
CA PRO A 391 -10.67 14.60 61.41
C PRO A 391 -12.13 15.03 61.09
N PRO A 392 -13.14 14.15 61.34
CA PRO A 392 -14.51 14.31 60.82
C PRO A 392 -15.54 14.97 61.76
N LYS A 393 -16.65 15.44 61.19
CA LYS A 393 -17.95 15.71 61.85
C LYS A 393 -19.12 15.20 60.98
N ALA A 394 -20.33 15.13 61.52
CA ALA A 394 -21.29 14.06 61.18
C ALA A 394 -22.76 14.47 60.90
N ALA A 395 -23.51 13.47 60.42
CA ALA A 395 -24.98 13.29 60.47
C ALA A 395 -25.90 13.91 59.38
N ARG A 396 -27.10 13.30 59.31
CA ARG A 396 -28.26 13.36 58.38
C ARG A 396 -29.53 13.19 59.28
N PRO A 397 -30.81 13.07 58.86
CA PRO A 397 -31.57 13.38 57.61
C PRO A 397 -32.79 14.30 57.96
N PRO A 398 -34.04 14.22 57.41
CA PRO A 398 -34.60 13.67 56.15
C PRO A 398 -35.49 14.69 55.36
N ALA A 399 -36.27 14.22 54.37
CA ALA A 399 -37.27 14.97 53.57
C ALA A 399 -38.73 14.72 54.04
N PRO A 400 -39.74 15.39 53.44
CA PRO A 400 -40.62 14.74 52.45
C PRO A 400 -41.09 15.71 51.32
N ALA A 401 -42.20 15.47 50.58
CA ALA A 401 -42.48 14.45 49.54
C ALA A 401 -43.84 14.78 48.87
N GLU A 402 -44.09 14.37 47.61
CA GLU A 402 -45.41 13.90 47.06
C GLU A 402 -45.34 13.63 45.53
N GLY A 403 -46.24 12.75 45.04
CA GLY A 403 -46.50 12.35 43.64
C GLY A 403 -48.02 12.32 43.38
N PRO A 404 -48.65 11.31 42.72
CA PRO A 404 -48.13 10.09 42.04
C PRO A 404 -47.67 10.41 40.59
N GLU A 405 -47.88 9.72 39.45
CA GLU A 405 -48.62 8.53 38.92
C GLU A 405 -47.70 7.89 37.83
N GLU A 406 -47.58 6.59 37.51
CA GLU A 406 -48.44 5.36 37.45
C GLU A 406 -49.02 5.11 36.02
N GLU A 407 -48.96 3.92 35.40
CA GLU A 407 -48.57 2.52 35.80
C GLU A 407 -47.76 1.84 34.65
N GLU A 408 -46.61 1.19 34.91
CA GLU A 408 -46.32 -0.27 34.99
C GLU A 408 -46.20 -1.10 33.68
N ASP A 409 -45.22 -2.00 33.46
CA ASP A 409 -43.76 -2.04 33.83
C ASP A 409 -42.94 -2.80 32.72
N TYR A 410 -42.46 -4.08 32.75
CA TYR A 410 -42.45 -5.18 33.73
C TYR A 410 -41.17 -6.06 33.66
N THR A 411 -40.82 -6.67 34.81
CA THR A 411 -39.70 -7.61 35.16
C THR A 411 -39.13 -8.60 34.11
N ALA A 412 -37.90 -9.16 34.24
CA ALA A 412 -36.70 -8.83 35.03
C ALA A 412 -35.42 -9.66 34.67
N ARG A 413 -34.24 -9.07 34.91
CA ARG A 413 -32.91 -9.63 35.32
C ARG A 413 -32.43 -11.06 34.95
N SER A 414 -31.25 -11.07 34.30
CA SER A 414 -29.96 -11.64 34.78
C SER A 414 -29.43 -13.00 34.27
N SER A 415 -28.08 -13.05 34.21
CA SER A 415 -27.17 -14.20 34.37
C SER A 415 -26.46 -14.77 33.12
N GLN A 416 -25.24 -15.27 33.35
CA GLN A 416 -24.19 -15.54 32.34
C GLN A 416 -24.33 -16.94 31.69
N GLY A 417 -23.96 -17.08 30.41
CA GLY A 417 -23.84 -18.39 29.73
C GLY A 417 -23.23 -18.31 28.31
N PRO A 418 -22.50 -19.34 27.84
CA PRO A 418 -21.87 -19.38 26.50
C PRO A 418 -22.84 -19.85 25.38
N PRO A 419 -22.47 -19.76 24.08
CA PRO A 419 -23.44 -19.63 22.99
C PRO A 419 -23.86 -20.92 22.28
N SER A 420 -25.12 -20.99 21.85
CA SER A 420 -25.57 -21.90 20.78
C SER A 420 -26.84 -21.42 20.04
N VAL A 421 -26.68 -21.22 18.72
CA VAL A 421 -27.57 -21.64 17.61
C VAL A 421 -29.07 -21.23 17.60
N SER A 422 -29.47 -20.63 16.47
CA SER A 422 -30.83 -20.57 15.88
C SER A 422 -31.90 -19.68 16.54
N GLN A 423 -31.98 -18.44 16.06
CA GLN A 423 -33.27 -17.82 15.73
C GLN A 423 -33.37 -17.63 14.22
N THR A 424 -34.22 -18.42 13.57
CA THR A 424 -34.58 -18.22 12.16
C THR A 424 -35.66 -17.16 12.05
N SER A 425 -35.31 -15.97 11.55
CA SER A 425 -36.29 -14.98 11.12
C SER A 425 -37.08 -15.53 9.94
N LEU A 426 -38.38 -15.75 10.13
CA LEU A 426 -39.29 -16.17 9.06
C LEU A 426 -39.32 -15.07 7.99
N CYS A 427 -38.91 -15.42 6.77
CA CYS A 427 -38.92 -14.51 5.64
C CYS A 427 -40.35 -14.20 5.18
N HIS A 428 -40.51 -13.09 4.47
CA HIS A 428 -41.76 -12.80 3.76
C HIS A 428 -42.07 -13.94 2.76
N PRO A 429 -43.34 -14.35 2.54
CA PRO A 429 -43.68 -15.44 1.63
C PRO A 429 -43.21 -15.25 0.18
N GLU A 430 -43.04 -14.00 -0.25
CA GLU A 430 -42.49 -13.64 -1.58
C GLU A 430 -40.96 -13.70 -1.66
N CYS A 431 -40.25 -13.97 -0.57
CA CYS A 431 -38.79 -14.16 -0.59
C CYS A 431 -38.44 -15.55 -1.14
N GLY A 432 -37.52 -15.60 -2.09
CA GLY A 432 -37.09 -16.83 -2.75
C GLY A 432 -36.02 -17.62 -1.99
N ASP A 433 -35.49 -18.61 -2.70
CA ASP A 433 -34.40 -19.54 -2.35
C ASP A 433 -33.19 -18.95 -1.61
N LYS A 434 -32.87 -17.67 -1.82
CA LYS A 434 -31.69 -17.00 -1.26
C LYS A 434 -31.94 -16.37 0.11
N GLY A 435 -33.16 -16.48 0.64
CA GLY A 435 -33.52 -16.00 1.98
C GLY A 435 -33.76 -14.49 2.05
N CYS A 436 -33.59 -13.93 3.25
CA CYS A 436 -33.94 -12.57 3.59
C CYS A 436 -33.09 -12.01 4.75
N ASP A 437 -33.02 -10.68 4.82
CA ASP A 437 -32.48 -9.93 5.97
C ASP A 437 -33.58 -9.59 7.01
N GLY A 438 -34.83 -10.01 6.77
CA GLY A 438 -35.96 -9.77 7.67
C GLY A 438 -37.32 -10.17 7.09
N PRO A 439 -38.41 -10.04 7.88
CA PRO A 439 -39.73 -10.59 7.56
C PRO A 439 -40.55 -9.79 6.53
N ARG A 440 -40.03 -8.67 6.01
CA ARG A 440 -40.75 -7.81 5.04
C ARG A 440 -40.36 -8.09 3.59
N ALA A 441 -41.29 -7.82 2.68
CA ALA A 441 -41.14 -8.02 1.23
C ALA A 441 -40.03 -7.19 0.57
N ASP A 442 -39.53 -6.15 1.23
CA ASP A 442 -38.39 -5.30 0.83
C ASP A 442 -37.05 -5.76 1.43
N GLN A 443 -37.05 -6.83 2.24
CA GLN A 443 -35.86 -7.42 2.87
C GLN A 443 -35.48 -8.79 2.26
N CYS A 444 -36.07 -9.16 1.11
CA CYS A 444 -35.80 -10.42 0.42
C CYS A 444 -34.56 -10.36 -0.49
N LEU A 445 -33.71 -11.39 -0.45
CA LEU A 445 -32.49 -11.49 -1.26
C LEU A 445 -32.79 -11.97 -2.70
N SER A 446 -33.71 -12.94 -2.86
CA SER A 446 -34.41 -13.25 -4.13
C SER A 446 -35.92 -13.11 -3.96
N CYS A 447 -36.67 -13.03 -5.06
CA CYS A 447 -38.13 -13.08 -5.06
C CYS A 447 -38.60 -14.42 -5.62
N VAL A 448 -39.73 -14.94 -5.15
CA VAL A 448 -40.41 -16.12 -5.75
C VAL A 448 -41.03 -15.73 -7.08
N HIS A 449 -41.83 -14.66 -7.06
CA HIS A 449 -42.45 -14.06 -8.24
C HIS A 449 -41.66 -12.80 -8.65
N PHE A 450 -42.32 -11.65 -8.80
CA PHE A 450 -41.71 -10.48 -9.43
C PHE A 450 -41.00 -9.56 -8.44
N SER A 451 -39.95 -8.91 -8.92
CA SER A 451 -39.31 -7.78 -8.25
C SER A 451 -39.78 -6.43 -8.80
N LEU A 452 -40.29 -5.57 -7.92
CA LEU A 452 -40.68 -4.19 -8.20
C LEU A 452 -39.57 -3.22 -7.75
N GLY A 453 -39.33 -2.16 -8.53
CA GLY A 453 -38.32 -1.14 -8.23
C GLY A 453 -36.89 -1.50 -8.64
N ASN A 454 -35.91 -1.01 -7.89
CA ASN A 454 -34.48 -1.32 -8.02
C ASN A 454 -33.74 -1.01 -6.71
N ALA A 455 -32.48 -1.47 -6.58
CA ALA A 455 -31.68 -1.32 -5.35
C ALA A 455 -31.41 0.15 -4.90
N LYS A 456 -31.65 1.15 -5.75
CA LYS A 456 -31.55 2.59 -5.41
C LYS A 456 -32.88 3.25 -5.04
N THR A 457 -34.01 2.60 -5.34
CA THR A 457 -35.37 3.13 -5.09
C THR A 457 -36.17 2.30 -4.10
N GLY A 458 -35.53 1.33 -3.44
CA GLY A 458 -36.19 0.19 -2.81
C GLY A 458 -36.54 -0.88 -3.84
N ARG A 459 -36.13 -2.13 -3.54
CA ARG A 459 -36.59 -3.35 -4.22
C ARG A 459 -37.64 -3.99 -3.32
N LYS A 460 -38.78 -4.41 -3.88
CA LYS A 460 -39.81 -5.16 -3.15
C LYS A 460 -40.26 -6.36 -3.97
N CYS A 461 -40.40 -7.52 -3.35
CA CYS A 461 -40.99 -8.69 -3.99
C CYS A 461 -42.53 -8.62 -3.95
N VAL A 462 -43.18 -9.02 -5.04
CA VAL A 462 -44.64 -8.99 -5.23
C VAL A 462 -45.08 -10.19 -6.07
N SER A 463 -46.24 -10.77 -5.72
CA SER A 463 -46.83 -11.91 -6.45
C SER A 463 -47.20 -11.57 -7.89
N GLU A 464 -47.67 -10.34 -8.13
CA GLU A 464 -48.08 -9.81 -9.43
C GLU A 464 -47.55 -8.37 -9.61
N CYS A 465 -47.34 -7.96 -10.87
CA CYS A 465 -46.93 -6.59 -11.17
C CYS A 465 -48.11 -5.61 -11.12
N PRO A 466 -47.94 -4.42 -10.52
CA PRO A 466 -49.00 -3.41 -10.44
C PRO A 466 -49.31 -2.78 -11.81
N LEU A 467 -50.49 -2.15 -11.93
CA LEU A 467 -50.92 -1.45 -13.15
C LEU A 467 -49.85 -0.47 -13.65
N GLY A 468 -49.66 -0.42 -14.97
CA GLY A 468 -48.55 0.29 -15.62
C GLY A 468 -47.22 -0.47 -15.65
N TYR A 469 -47.17 -1.71 -15.14
CA TYR A 469 -46.01 -2.61 -15.22
C TYR A 469 -46.41 -4.00 -15.72
N SER A 470 -45.47 -4.74 -16.30
CA SER A 470 -45.61 -6.15 -16.70
C SER A 470 -44.40 -6.96 -16.23
N GLY A 471 -44.57 -8.28 -16.10
CA GLY A 471 -43.44 -9.19 -16.00
C GLY A 471 -42.61 -9.17 -17.29
N THR A 472 -41.29 -9.32 -17.17
CA THR A 472 -40.37 -9.57 -18.29
C THR A 472 -39.95 -11.04 -18.30
N ASP A 473 -40.11 -11.74 -19.41
CA ASP A 473 -39.85 -13.19 -19.58
C ASP A 473 -38.34 -13.56 -19.66
N SER A 474 -37.53 -12.84 -18.89
CA SER A 474 -36.09 -13.07 -18.71
C SER A 474 -35.82 -13.67 -17.34
N GLU A 475 -34.70 -14.38 -17.17
CA GLU A 475 -34.25 -15.00 -15.90
C GLU A 475 -34.28 -14.05 -14.69
N LEU A 476 -34.23 -12.73 -14.92
CA LEU A 476 -34.44 -11.70 -13.92
C LEU A 476 -35.94 -11.35 -13.78
N VAL A 477 -36.68 -12.14 -13.01
CA VAL A 477 -38.13 -11.97 -12.79
C VAL A 477 -38.43 -10.60 -12.15
N ARG A 478 -38.92 -9.67 -12.97
CA ARG A 478 -39.00 -8.25 -12.66
C ARG A 478 -40.19 -7.58 -13.31
N CYS A 479 -40.76 -6.59 -12.63
CA CYS A 479 -41.77 -5.70 -13.18
C CYS A 479 -41.10 -4.61 -14.05
N GLY A 480 -41.11 -4.78 -15.36
CA GLY A 480 -40.80 -3.74 -16.34
C GLY A 480 -41.94 -2.74 -16.47
N GLN A 481 -41.66 -1.47 -16.76
CA GLN A 481 -42.69 -0.44 -16.90
C GLN A 481 -43.28 -0.45 -18.32
N CYS A 482 -44.61 -0.44 -18.43
CA CYS A 482 -45.31 -0.35 -19.71
C CYS A 482 -45.08 1.02 -20.38
N HIS A 483 -45.28 1.08 -21.70
CA HIS A 483 -45.26 2.35 -22.43
C HIS A 483 -46.29 3.33 -21.83
N PRO A 484 -45.99 4.64 -21.65
CA PRO A 484 -46.85 5.56 -20.88
C PRO A 484 -48.30 5.74 -21.37
N THR A 485 -48.61 5.29 -22.59
CA THR A 485 -49.97 5.30 -23.16
C THR A 485 -50.82 4.08 -22.77
N CYS A 486 -50.23 3.06 -22.12
CA CYS A 486 -50.84 1.75 -21.90
C CYS A 486 -51.04 1.48 -20.40
N LYS A 487 -52.28 1.19 -19.99
CA LYS A 487 -52.60 0.85 -18.58
C LYS A 487 -52.08 -0.53 -18.15
N THR A 488 -51.99 -1.44 -19.12
CA THR A 488 -51.41 -2.78 -19.00
C THR A 488 -50.63 -3.08 -20.28
N CYS A 489 -49.68 -4.00 -20.19
CA CYS A 489 -48.94 -4.55 -21.31
C CYS A 489 -48.56 -6.00 -20.97
N VAL A 490 -48.17 -6.76 -21.99
CA VAL A 490 -47.58 -8.10 -21.84
C VAL A 490 -46.19 -8.02 -22.47
N GLY A 491 -45.19 -8.62 -21.82
CA GLY A 491 -43.81 -8.68 -22.29
C GLY A 491 -43.57 -9.81 -23.28
#